data_AF-A0A7K5L7U5-F1
#
_entry.id   AF-A0A7K5L7U5-F1
#
_cell.length_a   1.000
_cell.length_b   1.000
_cell.length_c   1.000
_cell.angle_alpha   90.00
_cell.angle_beta   90.00
_cell.angle_gamma   90.00
#
_symmetry.space_group_name_H-M   'P 1'
#
loop_
_entity.id
_entity.type
_entity.pdbx_description
1 polymer ?
#
loop_
_entity_poly.entity_id
_entity_poly.type
_entity_poly.pdbx_seq_one_letter_code
_entity_poly.pdbx_strand_id
1 'polypeptide(L)'
;FDSLPPAHYKETMNTILVWMQQSETKLSVPQVAIAEYEVMEQRLREFKALQSSLQEQQKGLNYLNTTVEELSRKAPAEVSQSYRSEVEVVLGRWKKLSAQLAEHCQKLEERMNKLQRFQNDTKTLKKWMAEVDVFLKEEWPALGDSEALEKQLEQC
;
A
#
# COMPACT_ATOMS: atom_id res chain seq x y z
N PHE A 1 47.38 12.50 -8.56
CA PHE A 1 46.09 11.85 -8.87
C PHE A 1 45.24 11.95 -7.64
N ASP A 2 44.24 12.83 -7.64
CA ASP A 2 43.31 12.94 -6.51
C ASP A 2 42.16 11.97 -6.77
N SER A 3 42.37 10.71 -6.39
CA SER A 3 41.44 9.59 -6.58
C SER A 3 40.38 9.48 -5.48
N LEU A 4 40.31 10.51 -4.62
CA LEU A 4 39.33 10.60 -3.55
C LEU A 4 37.98 11.05 -4.11
N PRO A 5 36.86 10.43 -3.70
CA PRO A 5 35.54 10.91 -4.10
C PRO A 5 35.33 12.32 -3.56
N PRO A 6 34.62 13.20 -4.29
CA PRO A 6 34.21 14.50 -3.79
C PRO A 6 33.51 14.36 -2.43
N ALA A 7 33.71 15.31 -1.51
CA ALA A 7 33.03 15.29 -0.20
C ALA A 7 31.50 15.14 -0.37
N HIS A 8 30.94 15.85 -1.35
CA HIS A 8 29.52 15.80 -1.70
C HIS A 8 29.04 14.40 -2.14
N TYR A 9 29.90 13.60 -2.79
CA TYR A 9 29.58 12.21 -3.14
C TYR A 9 29.38 11.36 -1.89
N LYS A 10 30.30 11.45 -0.93
CA LYS A 10 30.24 10.69 0.32
C LYS A 10 29.03 11.09 1.16
N GLU A 11 28.72 12.39 1.23
CA GLU A 11 27.54 12.91 1.93
C GLU A 11 26.23 12.41 1.31
N THR A 12 26.13 12.44 -0.02
CA THR A 12 24.94 11.96 -0.73
C THR A 12 24.77 10.46 -0.58
N MET A 13 25.87 9.69 -0.69
CA MET A 13 25.88 8.25 -0.45
C MET A 13 25.35 7.91 0.94
N ASN A 14 25.89 8.56 1.97
CA ASN A 14 25.44 8.36 3.35
C ASN A 14 23.96 8.72 3.53
N THR A 15 23.54 9.87 2.99
CA THR A 15 22.14 10.32 3.04
C THR A 15 21.19 9.27 2.46
N ILE A 16 21.51 8.72 1.28
CA ILE A 16 20.70 7.68 0.63
C ILE A 16 20.71 6.38 1.42
N LEU A 17 21.86 5.95 1.93
CA LEU A 17 21.98 4.71 2.71
C LEU A 17 21.17 4.79 4.01
N VAL A 18 21.25 5.91 4.72
CA VAL A 18 20.46 6.16 5.94
C VAL A 18 18.96 6.17 5.62
N TRP A 19 18.57 6.88 4.55
CA TRP A 19 17.17 6.91 4.13
C TRP A 19 16.67 5.52 3.72
N MET A 20 17.45 4.74 2.98
CA MET A 20 17.10 3.37 2.61
C MET A 20 16.89 2.50 3.84
N GLN A 21 17.82 2.54 4.80
CA GLN A 21 17.72 1.77 6.03
C GLN A 21 16.45 2.10 6.82
N GLN A 22 16.12 3.39 6.93
CA GLN A 22 14.90 3.85 7.59
C GLN A 22 13.65 3.37 6.85
N SER A 23 13.66 3.43 5.53
CA SER A 23 12.55 3.02 4.65
C SER A 23 12.33 1.50 4.69
N GLU A 24 13.39 0.71 4.62
CA GLU A 24 13.37 -0.74 4.78
C GLU A 24 12.81 -1.14 6.15
N THR A 25 13.20 -0.42 7.21
CA THR A 25 12.67 -0.64 8.57
C THR A 25 11.17 -0.33 8.66
N LYS A 26 10.69 0.72 8.00
CA LYS A 26 9.25 1.03 7.94
C LYS A 26 8.46 -0.05 7.20
N LEU A 27 9.04 -0.65 6.17
CA LEU A 27 8.39 -1.71 5.38
C LEU A 27 8.48 -3.10 6.00
N SER A 28 9.42 -3.35 6.91
CA SER A 28 9.57 -4.64 7.59
C SER A 28 8.56 -4.84 8.73
N VAL A 29 7.90 -3.76 9.19
CA VAL A 29 6.85 -3.85 10.21
C VAL A 29 5.74 -4.77 9.69
N PRO A 30 5.46 -5.90 10.37
CA PRO A 30 4.43 -6.83 9.95
C PRO A 30 3.11 -6.09 9.77
N GLN A 31 2.43 -6.35 8.66
CA GLN A 31 1.05 -5.89 8.48
C GLN A 31 0.16 -6.74 9.40
N VAL A 32 0.20 -6.44 10.72
CA VAL A 32 -0.69 -7.02 11.73
C VAL A 32 -2.10 -6.93 11.18
N ALA A 33 -2.83 -8.04 11.20
CA ALA A 33 -4.15 -8.24 10.60
C ALA A 33 -4.98 -6.95 10.62
N ILE A 34 -4.84 -6.15 9.57
CA ILE A 34 -5.51 -4.86 9.50
C ILE A 34 -6.96 -5.22 9.18
N ALA A 35 -7.84 -5.19 10.16
CA ALA A 35 -9.26 -5.46 9.98
C ALA A 35 -10.08 -4.15 9.96
N GLU A 36 -9.49 -3.07 10.47
CA GLU A 36 -10.10 -1.74 10.53
C GLU A 36 -9.70 -0.93 9.30
N TYR A 37 -10.71 -0.38 8.62
CA TYR A 37 -10.53 0.36 7.37
C TYR A 37 -9.70 1.64 7.60
N GLU A 38 -9.90 2.30 8.73
CA GLU A 38 -9.17 3.51 9.15
C GLU A 38 -7.67 3.25 9.32
N VAL A 39 -7.31 2.08 9.87
CA VAL A 39 -5.91 1.67 10.02
C VAL A 39 -5.30 1.36 8.66
N MET A 40 -6.05 0.73 7.74
CA MET A 40 -5.59 0.52 6.36
C MET A 40 -5.36 1.85 5.64
N GLU A 41 -6.28 2.81 5.77
CA GLU A 41 -6.14 4.14 5.18
C GLU A 41 -4.89 4.86 5.70
N GLN A 42 -4.66 4.82 7.01
CA GLN A 42 -3.48 5.45 7.61
C GLN A 42 -2.18 4.83 7.07
N ARG A 43 -2.13 3.50 6.96
CA ARG A 43 -0.98 2.81 6.36
C ARG A 43 -0.80 3.14 4.88
N LEU A 44 -1.89 3.26 4.13
CA LEU A 44 -1.81 3.67 2.72
C LEU A 44 -1.25 5.09 2.57
N ARG A 45 -1.64 6.03 3.44
CA ARG A 45 -1.07 7.38 3.47
C ARG A 45 0.43 7.35 3.76
N GLU A 46 0.87 6.53 4.71
CA GLU A 46 2.30 6.36 5.03
C GLU A 46 3.09 5.81 3.85
N PHE A 47 2.57 4.80 3.13
CA PHE A 47 3.23 4.27 1.94
C PHE A 47 3.26 5.27 0.79
N LYS A 48 2.18 6.04 0.57
CA LYS A 48 2.15 7.11 -0.44
C LYS A 48 3.16 8.21 -0.11
N ALA A 49 3.29 8.59 1.15
CA ALA A 49 4.32 9.53 1.59
C ALA A 49 5.74 8.97 1.35
N LEU A 50 5.95 7.66 1.60
CA LEU A 50 7.22 7.00 1.32
C LEU A 50 7.53 6.96 -0.19
N GLN A 51 6.52 6.77 -1.04
CA GLN A 51 6.67 6.82 -2.50
C GLN A 51 7.10 8.23 -2.97
N SER A 52 6.50 9.28 -2.41
CA SER A 52 6.93 10.66 -2.70
C SER A 52 8.37 10.90 -2.26
N SER A 53 8.74 10.46 -1.05
CA SER A 53 10.11 10.57 -0.55
C SER A 53 11.11 9.79 -1.42
N LEU A 54 10.72 8.64 -1.96
CA LEU A 54 11.53 7.88 -2.91
C LEU A 54 11.77 8.68 -4.20
N GLN A 55 10.76 9.37 -4.72
CA GLN A 55 10.93 10.24 -5.89
C GLN A 55 11.89 11.41 -5.62
N GLU A 56 11.87 11.97 -4.40
CA GLU A 56 12.80 13.04 -4.00
C GLU A 56 14.25 12.54 -3.97
N GLN A 57 14.49 11.35 -3.42
CA GLN A 57 15.83 10.75 -3.31
C GLN A 57 16.38 10.24 -4.67
N GLN A 58 15.54 10.06 -5.69
CA GLN A 58 15.94 9.61 -7.03
C GLN A 58 17.01 10.53 -7.66
N LYS A 59 16.95 11.84 -7.39
CA LYS A 59 17.95 12.80 -7.90
C LYS A 59 19.35 12.52 -7.34
N GLY A 60 19.44 12.24 -6.03
CA GLY A 60 20.69 11.89 -5.39
C GLY A 60 21.25 10.58 -5.94
N LEU A 61 20.39 9.60 -6.19
CA LEU A 61 20.81 8.31 -6.76
C LEU A 61 21.37 8.47 -8.18
N ASN A 62 20.71 9.29 -9.01
CA ASN A 62 21.18 9.62 -10.35
C ASN A 62 22.54 10.35 -10.30
N TYR A 63 22.70 11.29 -9.35
CA TYR A 63 23.97 11.98 -9.13
C TYR A 63 25.10 11.01 -8.75
N LEU A 64 24.86 10.07 -7.83
CA LEU A 64 25.86 9.07 -7.44
C LEU A 64 26.28 8.20 -8.63
N ASN A 65 25.32 7.77 -9.45
CA ASN A 65 25.58 6.94 -10.62
C ASN A 65 26.45 7.66 -11.65
N THR A 66 26.10 8.91 -12.01
CA THR A 66 26.89 9.73 -12.93
C THR A 66 28.30 10.01 -12.38
N THR A 67 28.39 10.36 -11.10
CA THR A 67 29.68 10.67 -10.45
C THR A 67 30.60 9.45 -10.41
N VAL A 68 30.07 8.25 -10.16
CA VAL A 68 30.86 7.02 -10.20
C VAL A 68 31.40 6.73 -11.57
N GLU A 69 30.62 6.92 -12.64
CA GLU A 69 31.14 6.71 -14.00
C GLU A 69 32.28 7.67 -14.34
N GLU A 70 32.18 8.92 -13.90
CA GLU A 70 33.25 9.91 -14.11
C GLU A 70 34.52 9.59 -13.32
N LEU A 71 34.38 9.20 -12.05
CA LEU A 71 35.49 8.79 -11.19
C LEU A 71 36.16 7.52 -11.71
N SER A 72 35.35 6.55 -12.13
CA SER A 72 35.78 5.25 -12.65
C SER A 72 36.62 5.38 -13.93
N ARG A 73 36.40 6.42 -14.74
CA ARG A 73 37.19 6.72 -15.93
C ARG A 73 38.58 7.28 -15.62
N LYS A 74 38.77 7.90 -14.45
CA LYS A 74 40.01 8.58 -14.05
C LYS A 74 40.83 7.78 -13.04
N ALA A 75 40.24 6.78 -12.41
CA ALA A 75 40.85 5.96 -11.36
C ALA A 75 41.55 4.71 -11.92
N PRO A 76 42.54 4.13 -11.19
CA PRO A 76 43.06 2.78 -11.45
C PRO A 76 41.95 1.73 -11.48
N ALA A 77 42.17 0.62 -12.19
CA ALA A 77 41.16 -0.40 -12.42
C ALA A 77 40.54 -0.97 -11.13
N GLU A 78 41.35 -1.25 -10.11
CA GLU A 78 40.90 -1.78 -8.83
C GLU A 78 39.98 -0.80 -8.09
N VAL A 79 40.35 0.49 -8.09
CA VAL A 79 39.59 1.55 -7.44
C VAL A 79 38.27 1.81 -8.19
N SER A 80 38.34 1.83 -9.52
CA SER A 80 37.20 1.95 -10.43
C SER A 80 36.17 0.83 -10.19
N GLN A 81 36.64 -0.42 -10.09
CA GLN A 81 35.79 -1.57 -9.81
C GLN A 81 35.11 -1.47 -8.44
N SER A 82 35.83 -1.00 -7.42
CA SER A 82 35.27 -0.81 -6.07
C SER A 82 34.12 0.19 -6.07
N TYR A 83 34.27 1.36 -6.72
CA TYR A 83 33.23 2.38 -6.77
C TYR A 83 31.98 1.93 -7.52
N ARG A 84 32.16 1.22 -8.65
CA ARG A 84 31.03 0.65 -9.39
C ARG A 84 30.27 -0.36 -8.57
N SER A 85 30.98 -1.28 -7.92
CA SER A 85 30.35 -2.29 -7.07
C SER A 85 29.55 -1.67 -5.93
N GLU A 86 30.05 -0.59 -5.31
CA GLU A 86 29.35 0.11 -4.23
C GLU A 86 28.02 0.69 -4.73
N VAL A 87 28.04 1.42 -5.85
CA VAL A 87 26.82 2.02 -6.43
C VAL A 87 25.86 0.95 -6.95
N GLU A 88 26.35 -0.13 -7.56
CA GLU A 88 25.50 -1.24 -8.01
C GLU A 88 24.71 -1.88 -6.86
N VAL A 89 25.35 -2.06 -5.69
CA VAL A 89 24.66 -2.56 -4.48
C VAL A 89 23.55 -1.60 -4.05
N VAL A 90 23.83 -0.29 -4.05
CA VAL A 90 22.86 0.74 -3.69
C VAL A 90 21.69 0.76 -4.69
N LEU A 91 21.96 0.71 -6.00
CA LEU A 91 20.94 0.62 -7.04
C LEU A 91 20.10 -0.65 -6.94
N GLY A 92 20.72 -1.78 -6.60
CA GLY A 92 20.02 -3.04 -6.36
C GLY A 92 19.05 -2.94 -5.18
N ARG A 93 19.52 -2.42 -4.03
CA ARG A 93 18.68 -2.15 -2.85
C ARG A 93 17.54 -1.19 -3.18
N TRP A 94 17.83 -0.11 -3.90
CA TRP A 94 16.82 0.86 -4.35
C TRP A 94 15.70 0.21 -5.16
N LYS A 95 16.06 -0.58 -6.18
CA LYS A 95 15.08 -1.28 -7.04
C LYS A 95 14.20 -2.22 -6.22
N LYS A 96 14.82 -3.00 -5.31
CA LYS A 96 14.10 -3.91 -4.43
C LYS A 96 13.13 -3.14 -3.53
N LEU A 97 13.60 -2.09 -2.86
CA LEU A 97 12.80 -1.24 -1.98
C LEU A 97 11.61 -0.62 -2.73
N SER A 98 11.86 -0.10 -3.93
CA SER A 98 10.85 0.50 -4.80
C SER A 98 9.75 -0.50 -5.18
N ALA A 99 10.16 -1.71 -5.58
CA ALA A 99 9.23 -2.77 -5.96
C ALA A 99 8.40 -3.25 -4.77
N GLN A 100 9.03 -3.46 -3.61
CA GLN A 100 8.33 -3.87 -2.38
C GLN A 100 7.31 -2.83 -1.93
N LEU A 101 7.67 -1.54 -1.99
CA LEU A 101 6.76 -0.45 -1.65
C LEU A 101 5.55 -0.42 -2.59
N ALA A 102 5.76 -0.54 -3.90
CA ALA A 102 4.67 -0.59 -4.88
C ALA A 102 3.74 -1.79 -4.64
N GLU A 103 4.30 -2.97 -4.39
CA GLU A 103 3.55 -4.18 -4.09
C GLU A 103 2.73 -4.03 -2.79
N HIS A 104 3.31 -3.44 -1.74
CA HIS A 104 2.61 -3.19 -0.48
C HIS A 104 1.44 -2.21 -0.65
N CYS A 105 1.62 -1.12 -1.42
CA CYS A 105 0.53 -0.20 -1.76
C CYS A 105 -0.61 -0.93 -2.46
N GLN A 106 -0.30 -1.66 -3.55
CA GLN A 106 -1.29 -2.36 -4.35
C GLN A 106 -2.08 -3.37 -3.51
N LYS A 107 -1.38 -4.22 -2.75
CA LYS A 107 -2.03 -5.24 -1.91
C LYS A 107 -2.94 -4.61 -0.84
N LEU A 108 -2.54 -3.46 -0.28
CA LEU A 108 -3.35 -2.77 0.71
C LEU A 108 -4.61 -2.17 0.09
N GLU A 109 -4.49 -1.49 -1.06
CA GLU A 109 -5.63 -0.95 -1.81
C GLU A 109 -6.61 -2.05 -2.25
N GLU A 110 -6.10 -3.19 -2.71
CA GLU A 110 -6.93 -4.36 -3.03
C GLU A 110 -7.71 -4.89 -1.82
N ARG A 111 -7.06 -4.98 -0.65
CA ARG A 111 -7.70 -5.40 0.61
C ARG A 111 -8.78 -4.41 1.05
N MET A 112 -8.50 -3.11 1.00
CA MET A 112 -9.44 -2.05 1.31
C MET A 112 -10.68 -2.12 0.43
N ASN A 113 -10.49 -2.28 -0.89
CA ASN A 113 -11.58 -2.43 -1.85
C ASN A 113 -12.46 -3.65 -1.55
N LYS A 114 -11.84 -4.79 -1.18
CA LYS A 114 -12.58 -6.00 -0.77
C LYS A 114 -13.38 -5.77 0.52
N LEU A 115 -12.78 -5.13 1.52
CA LEU A 115 -13.43 -4.83 2.79
C LEU A 115 -14.63 -3.89 2.59
N GLN A 116 -14.48 -2.84 1.79
CA GLN A 116 -15.56 -1.90 1.49
C GLN A 116 -16.73 -2.57 0.78
N ARG A 117 -16.46 -3.46 -0.19
CA ARG A 117 -17.50 -4.26 -0.86
C ARG A 117 -18.23 -5.15 0.15
N PHE A 118 -17.50 -5.88 0.97
CA PHE A 118 -18.08 -6.74 2.00
C PHE A 118 -18.96 -5.98 2.99
N GLN A 119 -18.53 -4.78 3.42
CA GLN A 119 -19.31 -3.90 4.29
C GLN A 119 -20.61 -3.42 3.62
N ASN A 120 -20.55 -3.05 2.34
CA ASN A 120 -21.73 -2.65 1.55
C ASN A 120 -22.71 -3.82 1.35
N ASP A 121 -22.21 -4.99 0.99
CA ASP A 121 -23.04 -6.20 0.81
C ASP A 121 -23.74 -6.58 2.12
N THR A 122 -22.99 -6.54 3.23
CA THR A 122 -23.53 -6.78 4.58
C THR A 122 -24.61 -5.77 4.94
N LYS A 123 -24.42 -4.48 4.62
CA LYS A 123 -25.42 -3.44 4.86
C LYS A 123 -26.69 -3.67 4.05
N THR A 124 -26.55 -4.02 2.78
CA THR A 124 -27.67 -4.34 1.88
C THR A 124 -28.45 -5.54 2.39
N LEU A 125 -27.76 -6.62 2.79
CA LEU A 125 -28.40 -7.81 3.33
C LEU A 125 -29.17 -7.53 4.62
N LYS A 126 -28.56 -6.76 5.55
CA LYS A 126 -29.23 -6.36 6.80
C LYS A 126 -30.49 -5.54 6.54
N LYS A 127 -30.46 -4.63 5.56
CA LYS A 127 -31.63 -3.84 5.16
C LYS A 127 -32.73 -4.75 4.60
N TRP A 128 -32.39 -5.64 3.67
CA TRP A 128 -33.35 -6.58 3.10
C TRP A 128 -33.98 -7.49 4.16
N MET A 129 -33.19 -8.02 5.09
CA MET A 129 -33.72 -8.81 6.21
C MET A 129 -34.72 -8.03 7.06
N ALA A 130 -34.43 -6.76 7.36
CA ALA A 130 -35.34 -5.92 8.12
C ALA A 130 -36.66 -5.64 7.36
N GLU A 131 -36.59 -5.45 6.03
CA GLU A 131 -37.78 -5.30 5.18
C GLU A 131 -38.63 -6.57 5.16
N VAL A 132 -38.01 -7.75 5.04
CA VAL A 132 -38.69 -9.05 5.12
C VAL A 132 -39.33 -9.26 6.49
N ASP A 133 -38.64 -8.90 7.57
CA ASP A 133 -39.17 -9.01 8.94
C ASP A 133 -40.41 -8.12 9.15
N VAL A 134 -40.44 -6.92 8.55
CA VAL A 134 -41.61 -6.03 8.58
C VAL A 134 -42.75 -6.62 7.76
N PHE A 135 -42.46 -7.02 6.51
CA PHE A 135 -43.45 -7.63 5.61
C PHE A 135 -44.14 -8.85 6.24
N LEU A 136 -43.36 -9.77 6.81
CA LEU A 136 -43.91 -10.95 7.49
C LEU A 136 -44.78 -10.59 8.70
N LYS A 137 -44.43 -9.54 9.45
CA LYS A 137 -45.23 -9.08 10.61
C LYS A 137 -46.50 -8.36 10.20
N GLU A 138 -46.54 -7.72 9.04
CA GLU A 138 -47.71 -6.99 8.55
C GLU A 138 -48.68 -7.90 7.76
N GLU A 139 -48.17 -8.90 7.04
CA GLU A 139 -48.98 -9.78 6.20
C GLU A 139 -49.54 -11.00 6.96
N TRP A 140 -48.86 -11.48 8.01
CA TRP A 140 -49.35 -12.58 8.85
C TRP A 140 -50.63 -12.26 9.65
N PRO A 141 -50.82 -11.04 10.21
CA PRO A 141 -52.09 -10.62 10.80
C PRO A 141 -53.25 -10.57 9.79
N ALA A 142 -52.98 -10.28 8.52
CA ALA A 142 -54.00 -10.18 7.48
C ALA A 142 -54.52 -11.56 7.03
N LEU A 143 -53.68 -12.60 7.07
CA LEU A 143 -54.07 -14.00 6.84
C LEU A 143 -54.70 -14.67 8.06
N GLY A 144 -54.51 -14.11 9.26
CA GLY A 144 -55.02 -14.64 10.52
C GLY A 144 -56.53 -14.49 10.71
N ASP A 145 -57.19 -13.61 9.94
CA ASP A 145 -58.65 -13.47 9.91
C ASP A 145 -59.25 -14.37 8.81
N SER A 146 -58.89 -15.66 8.87
CA SER A 146 -59.44 -16.70 8.00
C SER A 146 -60.97 -16.73 8.08
N GLU A 147 -61.55 -16.37 9.22
CA GLU A 147 -62.99 -16.28 9.43
C GLU A 147 -63.64 -15.13 8.64
N ALA A 148 -62.98 -13.97 8.55
CA ALA A 148 -63.45 -12.86 7.71
C ALA A 148 -63.28 -13.17 6.20
N LEU A 149 -62.21 -13.86 5.81
CA LEU A 149 -61.98 -14.29 4.42
C LEU A 149 -62.99 -15.35 3.97
N GLU A 150 -63.33 -16.32 4.83
CA GLU A 150 -64.37 -17.32 4.55
C GLU A 150 -65.76 -16.69 4.38
N LYS A 151 -66.14 -15.74 5.25
CA LYS A 151 -67.42 -15.02 5.14
C LYS A 151 -67.55 -14.22 3.84
N GLN A 152 -66.46 -13.70 3.29
CA GLN A 152 -66.50 -13.00 2.01
C GLN A 152 -66.65 -13.95 0.81
N LEU A 153 -66.15 -15.19 0.92
CA LEU A 153 -66.31 -16.21 -0.13
C LEU A 153 -67.72 -16.80 -0.18
N GLU A 154 -68.42 -16.91 0.96
CA GLU A 154 -69.81 -17.39 1.01
C GLU A 154 -70.84 -16.38 0.48
N GLN A 155 -70.45 -15.12 0.30
CA GLN A 155 -71.31 -14.05 -0.21
C GLN A 155 -71.16 -13.80 -1.73
N CYS A 156 -70.27 -14.53 -2.40
CA CYS A 156 -70.16 -14.57 -3.87
C CYS A 156 -70.86 -15.80 -4.44
#